data_AF-A0A1M3K0P5-F1
#
_entry.id   AF-A0A1M3K0P5-F1
#
_cell.length_a   1.000
_cell.length_b   1.000
_cell.length_c   1.000
_cell.angle_alpha   90.00
_cell.angle_beta   90.00
_cell.angle_gamma   90.00
#
_symmetry.space_group_name_H-M   'P 1'
#
loop_
_entity.id
_entity.type
_entity.pdbx_description
1 polymer ?
#
loop_
_entity_poly.entity_id
_entity_poly.type
_entity_poly.pdbx_seq_one_letter_code
_entity_poly.pdbx_strand_id
1 'polypeptide(L)'
;MDNILPYASGLFMAGFTSLFDYLAAHVLLCLIPAFIIAGFMSAMIPKETITHYLGPRSPKWISYPAAAIGGFVLAVCSCTILPLFAGIWKRGAGLGPAVTFLFVGPAINILAITYTGAAIGFDIAFWRLFLSIFFGITIGLIMAWVFRKEEQETTTISSKNSPFEQKSKMKPAATALFLLLFAMLIAGTLQIGLFTNDLVTFELPISFAANILAFLAGYSLSWQGMLLIIMLFLIGISAWKGFNRIQNGFSFWTYVAIVLVFFTILLASPHTIAGSATLALNGRFLAELLLLVAIWIVAARNYSKEELGEWIWETWKFVKQIFPLLLVGVFAAGVIREVIPPNWVQTIAGQNTIFANLVGVIFGVFMYFPTLVEVPIAKMFLDLGMARGPLLAYLLADPELSLQSILVLNGIMGKKKTVIYVSLVAVFSTLAGYLFGIFTSLIV
;
A
#
# COMPACT_ATOMS: atom_id res chain seq x y z
N MET A 1 21.99 -29.88 20.49
CA MET A 1 21.66 -29.34 19.15
C MET A 1 20.22 -29.65 18.75
N ASP A 2 19.43 -30.22 19.66
CA ASP A 2 18.10 -30.80 19.40
C ASP A 2 16.95 -29.78 19.31
N ASN A 3 17.23 -28.49 19.59
CA ASN A 3 16.24 -27.41 19.56
C ASN A 3 16.36 -26.48 18.33
N ILE A 4 17.38 -26.63 17.48
CA ILE A 4 17.62 -25.72 16.35
C ILE A 4 16.68 -26.04 15.17
N LEU A 5 16.52 -27.32 14.85
CA LEU A 5 15.62 -27.78 13.78
C LEU A 5 14.15 -27.38 14.02
N PRO A 6 13.54 -27.66 15.19
CA PRO A 6 12.16 -27.24 15.45
C PRO A 6 12.01 -25.71 15.46
N TYR A 7 12.98 -24.98 16.02
CA TYR A 7 12.96 -23.51 16.02
C TYR A 7 13.06 -22.93 14.60
N ALA A 8 13.99 -23.42 13.78
CA ALA A 8 14.13 -23.00 12.38
C ALA A 8 12.88 -23.33 11.56
N SER A 9 12.24 -24.48 11.81
CA SER A 9 10.98 -24.85 11.17
C SER A 9 9.83 -23.92 11.59
N GLY A 10 9.79 -23.52 12.87
CA GLY A 10 8.81 -22.57 13.40
C GLY A 10 8.95 -21.19 12.75
N LEU A 11 10.19 -20.68 12.65
CA LEU A 11 10.47 -19.41 11.96
C LEU A 11 10.04 -19.44 10.49
N PHE A 12 10.36 -20.52 9.78
CA PHE A 12 9.97 -20.68 8.38
C PHE A 12 8.45 -20.71 8.22
N MET A 13 7.76 -21.47 9.08
CA MET A 13 6.30 -21.51 9.11
C MET A 13 5.68 -20.15 9.42
N ALA A 14 6.24 -19.37 10.35
CA ALA A 14 5.78 -18.02 10.64
C ALA A 14 5.85 -17.10 9.41
N GLY A 15 6.93 -17.21 8.62
CA GLY A 15 7.03 -16.51 7.33
C GLY A 15 5.94 -16.93 6.33
N PHE A 16 5.65 -18.23 6.21
CA PHE A 16 4.59 -18.72 5.32
C PHE A 16 3.18 -18.33 5.79
N THR A 17 2.90 -18.42 7.09
CA THR A 17 1.62 -17.97 7.64
C THR A 17 1.42 -16.49 7.38
N SER A 18 2.45 -15.65 7.61
CA SER A 18 2.36 -14.22 7.31
C SER A 18 2.13 -13.95 5.81
N LEU A 19 2.73 -14.73 4.93
CA LEU A 19 2.47 -14.65 3.48
C LEU A 19 1.03 -15.03 3.14
N PHE A 20 0.52 -16.12 3.69
CA PHE A 20 -0.85 -16.57 3.42
C PHE A 20 -1.87 -15.58 3.97
N ASP A 21 -1.67 -15.09 5.19
CA ASP A 21 -2.50 -14.03 5.77
C ASP A 21 -2.47 -12.78 4.87
N TYR A 22 -1.29 -12.36 4.42
CA TYR A 22 -1.16 -11.21 3.52
C TYR A 22 -1.85 -11.43 2.16
N LEU A 23 -1.77 -12.63 1.60
CA LEU A 23 -2.39 -12.95 0.30
C LEU A 23 -3.89 -13.22 0.38
N ALA A 24 -4.39 -13.68 1.52
CA ALA A 24 -5.78 -14.05 1.72
C ALA A 24 -6.64 -12.93 2.33
N ALA A 25 -6.02 -12.01 3.06
CA ALA A 25 -6.71 -10.89 3.65
C ALA A 25 -7.14 -9.84 2.61
N HIS A 26 -7.75 -8.78 3.12
CA HIS A 26 -8.12 -7.51 2.50
C HIS A 26 -7.14 -6.93 1.44
N VAL A 27 -5.89 -7.39 1.43
CA VAL A 27 -4.82 -6.91 0.55
C VAL A 27 -5.15 -7.11 -0.92
N LEU A 28 -5.86 -8.17 -1.33
CA LEU A 28 -6.19 -8.35 -2.77
C LEU A 28 -7.14 -7.26 -3.29
N LEU A 29 -8.09 -6.82 -2.47
CA LEU A 29 -9.03 -5.73 -2.80
C LEU A 29 -8.34 -4.37 -2.91
N CYS A 30 -7.16 -4.19 -2.35
CA CYS A 30 -6.44 -2.93 -2.46
C CYS A 30 -5.27 -3.02 -3.46
N LEU A 31 -4.53 -4.13 -3.45
CA LEU A 31 -3.32 -4.33 -4.25
C LEU A 31 -3.62 -4.49 -5.75
N ILE A 32 -4.62 -5.30 -6.12
CA ILE A 32 -4.98 -5.50 -7.53
C ILE A 32 -5.46 -4.17 -8.14
N PRO A 33 -6.42 -3.45 -7.54
CA PRO A 33 -6.82 -2.12 -8.04
C PRO A 33 -5.67 -1.13 -8.08
N ALA A 34 -4.78 -1.11 -7.08
CA ALA A 34 -3.63 -0.20 -7.07
C ALA A 34 -2.68 -0.46 -8.24
N PHE A 35 -2.40 -1.71 -8.61
CA PHE A 35 -1.62 -2.02 -9.79
C PHE A 35 -2.32 -1.58 -11.09
N ILE A 36 -3.63 -1.80 -11.19
CA ILE A 36 -4.43 -1.37 -12.34
C ILE A 36 -4.42 0.17 -12.46
N ILE A 37 -4.59 0.90 -11.36
CA ILE A 37 -4.50 2.37 -11.31
C ILE A 37 -3.09 2.82 -11.68
N ALA A 38 -2.05 2.22 -11.11
CA ALA A 38 -0.66 2.57 -11.43
C ALA A 38 -0.36 2.39 -12.92
N GLY A 39 -0.81 1.28 -13.51
CA GLY A 39 -0.74 1.06 -14.95
C GLY A 39 -1.53 2.10 -15.74
N PHE A 40 -2.74 2.46 -15.28
CA PHE A 40 -3.57 3.48 -15.94
C PHE A 40 -2.87 4.84 -15.93
N MET A 41 -2.33 5.24 -14.78
CA MET A 41 -1.56 6.46 -14.63
C MET A 41 -0.33 6.45 -15.54
N SER A 42 0.37 5.32 -15.60
CA SER A 42 1.58 5.14 -16.41
C SER A 42 1.33 4.90 -17.89
N ALA A 43 0.09 4.70 -18.35
CA ALA A 43 -0.26 4.51 -19.77
C ALA A 43 -1.10 5.69 -20.32
N MET A 44 -2.14 6.09 -19.59
CA MET A 44 -3.22 6.94 -20.13
C MET A 44 -3.17 8.40 -19.66
N ILE A 45 -2.45 8.72 -18.58
CA ILE A 45 -2.40 10.11 -18.08
C ILE A 45 -1.32 10.90 -18.82
N PRO A 46 -1.66 11.99 -19.55
CA PRO A 46 -0.67 12.83 -20.22
C PRO A 46 0.39 13.33 -19.23
N LYS A 47 1.66 13.28 -19.63
CA LYS A 47 2.78 13.70 -18.76
C LYS A 47 2.59 15.14 -18.30
N GLU A 48 2.04 16.00 -19.17
CA GLU A 48 1.78 17.41 -18.94
C GLU A 48 0.84 17.65 -17.75
N THR A 49 -0.11 16.74 -17.50
CA THR A 49 -1.04 16.90 -16.36
C THR A 49 -0.33 16.64 -15.04
N ILE A 50 0.51 15.60 -14.98
CA ILE A 50 1.28 15.27 -13.78
C ILE A 50 2.40 16.29 -13.58
N THR A 51 3.12 16.69 -14.63
CA THR A 51 4.21 17.66 -14.54
C THR A 51 3.72 19.08 -14.25
N HIS A 52 2.47 19.42 -14.55
CA HIS A 52 1.92 20.73 -14.21
C HIS A 52 1.74 20.91 -12.70
N TYR A 53 1.20 19.90 -12.01
CA TYR A 53 0.94 19.96 -10.57
C TYR A 53 2.09 19.41 -9.72
N LEU A 54 2.69 18.30 -10.14
CA LEU A 54 3.68 17.56 -9.37
C LEU A 54 5.08 17.59 -9.99
N GLY A 55 5.31 18.34 -11.08
CA GLY A 55 6.57 18.32 -11.79
C GLY A 55 7.72 19.05 -11.06
N PRO A 56 8.98 18.80 -11.47
CA PRO A 56 10.15 19.45 -10.85
C PRO A 56 10.16 20.98 -10.97
N ARG A 57 9.53 21.51 -12.02
CA ARG A 57 9.41 22.96 -12.29
C ARG A 57 8.16 23.60 -11.70
N SER A 58 7.24 22.79 -11.16
CA SER A 58 6.02 23.31 -10.52
C SER A 58 6.39 24.12 -9.28
N PRO A 59 5.69 25.23 -9.00
CA PRO A 59 5.95 26.01 -7.81
C PRO A 59 5.70 25.14 -6.56
N LYS A 60 6.65 25.16 -5.62
CA LYS A 60 6.66 24.29 -4.43
C LYS A 60 5.38 24.42 -3.59
N TRP A 61 4.79 25.61 -3.55
CA TRP A 61 3.55 25.89 -2.83
C TRP A 61 2.31 25.22 -3.44
N ILE A 62 2.38 24.76 -4.69
CA ILE A 62 1.30 23.98 -5.32
C ILE A 62 1.63 22.48 -5.22
N SER A 63 2.85 22.09 -5.59
CA SER A 63 3.19 20.67 -5.75
C SER A 63 3.21 19.88 -4.44
N TYR A 64 3.74 20.46 -3.36
CA TYR A 64 3.87 19.76 -2.08
C TYR A 64 2.52 19.64 -1.35
N PRO A 65 1.70 20.69 -1.26
CA PRO A 65 0.34 20.54 -0.73
C PRO A 65 -0.52 19.61 -1.58
N ALA A 66 -0.44 19.68 -2.91
CA ALA A 66 -1.19 18.76 -3.78
C ALA A 66 -0.78 17.29 -3.55
N ALA A 67 0.53 17.02 -3.40
CA ALA A 67 1.03 15.70 -3.05
C ALA A 67 0.54 15.22 -1.68
N ALA A 68 0.62 16.08 -0.66
CA ALA A 68 0.18 15.74 0.70
C ALA A 68 -1.35 15.48 0.76
N ILE A 69 -2.15 16.33 0.13
CA ILE A 69 -3.61 16.17 0.03
C ILE A 69 -3.95 14.91 -0.77
N GLY A 70 -3.24 14.67 -1.88
CA GLY A 70 -3.37 13.43 -2.64
C GLY A 70 -3.11 12.20 -1.76
N GLY A 71 -2.03 12.19 -0.99
CA GLY A 71 -1.74 11.09 -0.05
C GLY A 71 -2.86 10.91 0.97
N PHE A 72 -3.29 12.00 1.62
CA PHE A 72 -4.35 11.99 2.63
C PHE A 72 -5.67 11.43 2.12
N VAL A 73 -6.15 11.95 0.98
CA VAL A 73 -7.47 11.63 0.42
C VAL A 73 -7.54 10.18 -0.05
N LEU A 74 -6.42 9.65 -0.54
CA LEU A 74 -6.41 8.29 -1.09
C LEU A 74 -6.52 7.19 -0.04
N ALA A 75 -6.32 7.50 1.26
CA ALA A 75 -6.47 6.55 2.37
C ALA A 75 -5.80 5.18 2.09
N VAL A 76 -4.68 5.21 1.38
CA VAL A 76 -3.97 4.03 0.87
C VAL A 76 -2.96 3.52 1.89
N CYS A 77 -2.81 2.20 1.97
CA CYS A 77 -1.74 1.57 2.76
C CYS A 77 -0.41 1.57 1.98
N SER A 78 0.66 1.17 2.68
CA SER A 78 2.02 1.04 2.10
C SER A 78 2.06 0.17 0.83
N CYS A 79 1.19 -0.84 0.74
CA CYS A 79 1.15 -1.79 -0.37
C CYS A 79 0.55 -1.18 -1.66
N THR A 80 -0.28 -0.14 -1.53
CA THR A 80 -0.96 0.52 -2.65
C THR A 80 -0.32 1.85 -3.02
N ILE A 81 0.28 2.55 -2.06
CA ILE A 81 1.00 3.80 -2.33
C ILE A 81 2.26 3.57 -3.20
N LEU A 82 2.94 2.43 -3.06
CA LEU A 82 4.17 2.13 -3.81
C LEU A 82 3.95 2.01 -5.33
N PRO A 83 2.98 1.22 -5.84
CA PRO A 83 2.63 1.24 -7.26
C PRO A 83 2.18 2.63 -7.74
N LEU A 84 1.37 3.35 -6.97
CA LEU A 84 0.90 4.68 -7.34
C LEU A 84 2.05 5.68 -7.44
N PHE A 85 2.96 5.69 -6.47
CA PHE A 85 4.21 6.42 -6.49
C PHE A 85 5.03 6.11 -7.75
N ALA A 86 5.19 4.81 -8.07
CA ALA A 86 5.91 4.40 -9.27
C ALA A 86 5.24 4.90 -10.56
N GLY A 87 3.90 4.90 -10.60
CA GLY A 87 3.09 5.42 -11.71
C GLY A 87 3.27 6.93 -11.93
N ILE A 88 3.10 7.75 -10.88
CA ILE A 88 3.27 9.21 -10.98
C ILE A 88 4.71 9.60 -11.30
N TRP A 89 5.68 8.90 -10.71
CA TRP A 89 7.10 9.26 -10.86
C TRP A 89 7.63 8.90 -12.25
N LYS A 90 7.25 7.73 -12.80
CA LYS A 90 7.55 7.38 -14.21
C LYS A 90 6.95 8.35 -15.23
N ARG A 91 5.87 9.03 -14.88
CA ARG A 91 5.20 10.04 -15.73
C ARG A 91 5.76 11.46 -15.57
N GLY A 92 6.81 11.64 -14.78
CA GLY A 92 7.56 12.90 -14.71
C GLY A 92 7.25 13.78 -13.49
N ALA A 93 6.56 13.25 -12.47
CA ALA A 93 6.50 13.93 -11.18
C ALA A 93 7.92 14.17 -10.64
N GLY A 94 8.15 15.32 -10.01
CA GLY A 94 9.40 15.60 -9.33
C GLY A 94 9.61 14.68 -8.15
N LEU A 95 10.88 14.37 -7.85
CA LEU A 95 11.24 13.43 -6.78
C LEU A 95 10.70 13.90 -5.43
N GLY A 96 10.78 15.20 -5.14
CA GLY A 96 10.29 15.78 -3.89
C GLY A 96 8.78 15.59 -3.67
N PRO A 97 7.91 16.13 -4.55
CA PRO A 97 6.47 15.92 -4.46
C PRO A 97 6.07 14.43 -4.46
N ALA A 98 6.74 13.59 -5.26
CA ALA A 98 6.46 12.16 -5.28
C ALA A 98 6.80 11.48 -3.93
N VAL A 99 7.92 11.86 -3.31
CA VAL A 99 8.31 11.36 -1.97
C VAL A 99 7.36 11.90 -0.89
N THR A 100 6.92 13.15 -0.98
CA THR A 100 5.90 13.69 -0.07
C THR A 100 4.60 12.91 -0.18
N PHE A 101 4.15 12.59 -1.39
CA PHE A 101 2.97 11.74 -1.61
C PHE A 101 3.16 10.34 -1.01
N LEU A 102 4.33 9.74 -1.25
CA LEU A 102 4.70 8.43 -0.74
C LEU A 102 4.63 8.37 0.80
N PHE A 103 5.23 9.37 1.47
CA PHE A 103 5.30 9.43 2.93
C PHE A 103 3.98 9.82 3.61
N VAL A 104 3.24 10.74 3.00
CA VAL A 104 2.01 11.25 3.62
C VAL A 104 0.88 10.22 3.47
N GLY A 105 0.84 9.48 2.36
CA GLY A 105 -0.22 8.52 2.02
C GLY A 105 -0.66 7.61 3.18
N PRO A 106 0.21 6.69 3.63
CA PRO A 106 -0.16 5.74 4.66
C PRO A 106 -0.01 6.32 6.08
N ALA A 107 0.84 7.35 6.29
CA ALA A 107 1.07 7.97 7.60
C ALA A 107 -0.14 8.76 8.14
N ILE A 108 -0.97 9.35 7.27
CA ILE A 108 -2.17 10.11 7.67
C ILE A 108 -3.47 9.53 7.14
N ASN A 109 -3.50 8.23 6.87
CA ASN A 109 -4.73 7.54 6.50
C ASN A 109 -5.86 7.88 7.49
N ILE A 110 -7.01 8.30 6.97
CA ILE A 110 -8.18 8.67 7.77
C ILE A 110 -8.57 7.60 8.79
N LEU A 111 -8.49 6.32 8.42
CA LEU A 111 -8.80 5.21 9.33
C LEU A 111 -7.74 5.11 10.44
N ALA A 112 -6.46 5.25 10.10
CA ALA A 112 -5.36 5.23 11.06
C ALA A 112 -5.49 6.37 12.07
N ILE A 113 -5.73 7.60 11.59
CA ILE A 113 -5.87 8.79 12.45
C ILE A 113 -7.11 8.67 13.33
N THR A 114 -8.26 8.28 12.78
CA THR A 114 -9.51 8.14 13.55
C THR A 114 -9.37 7.05 14.62
N TYR A 115 -8.81 5.91 14.25
CA TYR A 115 -8.65 4.79 15.16
C TYR A 115 -7.55 5.05 16.20
N THR A 116 -6.48 5.77 15.86
CA THR A 116 -5.48 6.28 16.82
C THR A 116 -6.14 7.20 17.85
N GLY A 117 -6.98 8.13 17.39
CA GLY A 117 -7.71 9.05 18.27
C GLY A 117 -8.65 8.32 19.23
N ALA A 118 -9.38 7.32 18.72
CA ALA A 118 -10.34 6.54 19.51
C ALA A 118 -9.67 5.55 20.48
N ALA A 119 -8.59 4.89 20.06
CA ALA A 119 -7.97 3.81 20.84
C ALA A 119 -6.87 4.29 21.78
N ILE A 120 -6.07 5.29 21.38
CA ILE A 120 -4.87 5.73 22.11
C ILE A 120 -5.09 7.13 22.70
N GLY A 121 -5.59 8.06 21.91
CA GLY A 121 -5.85 9.43 22.35
C GLY A 121 -5.79 10.45 21.21
N PHE A 122 -6.62 11.49 21.33
CA PHE A 122 -6.69 12.58 20.35
C PHE A 122 -5.42 13.41 20.24
N ASP A 123 -4.62 13.48 21.30
CA ASP A 123 -3.32 14.16 21.31
C ASP A 123 -2.33 13.48 20.36
N ILE A 124 -2.18 12.15 20.44
CA ILE A 124 -1.31 11.38 19.54
C ILE A 124 -1.82 11.46 18.10
N ALA A 125 -3.13 11.35 17.89
CA ALA A 125 -3.71 11.45 16.55
C ALA A 125 -3.45 12.82 15.90
N PHE A 126 -3.61 13.91 16.66
CA PHE A 126 -3.34 15.27 16.19
C PHE A 126 -1.86 15.45 15.82
N TRP A 127 -0.94 15.06 16.71
CA TRP A 127 0.49 15.17 16.46
C TRP A 127 0.95 14.25 15.31
N ARG A 128 0.39 13.05 15.18
CA ARG A 128 0.61 12.16 14.04
C ARG A 128 0.21 12.85 12.73
N LEU A 129 -0.99 13.45 12.67
CA LEU A 129 -1.44 14.17 11.47
C LEU A 129 -0.52 15.36 11.14
N PHE A 130 -0.25 16.21 12.12
CA PHE A 130 0.53 17.44 11.91
C PHE A 130 1.98 17.14 11.52
N LEU A 131 2.67 16.27 12.27
CA LEU A 131 4.08 15.94 12.03
C LEU A 131 4.26 15.15 10.75
N SER A 132 3.32 14.26 10.38
CA SER A 132 3.41 13.55 9.10
C SER A 132 3.37 14.49 7.90
N ILE A 133 2.48 15.49 7.90
CA ILE A 133 2.42 16.46 6.80
C ILE A 133 3.69 17.31 6.79
N PHE A 134 4.08 17.85 7.95
CA PHE A 134 5.26 18.71 8.07
C PHE A 134 6.55 17.99 7.67
N PHE A 135 6.79 16.80 8.20
CA PHE A 135 7.98 16.01 7.87
C PHE A 135 7.91 15.42 6.47
N GLY A 136 6.76 14.98 5.97
CA GLY A 136 6.62 14.51 4.59
C GLY A 136 6.99 15.57 3.55
N ILE A 137 6.58 16.82 3.78
CA ILE A 137 6.98 17.96 2.94
C ILE A 137 8.47 18.24 3.10
N THR A 138 8.99 18.23 4.32
CA THR A 138 10.40 18.49 4.61
C THR A 138 11.32 17.44 3.98
N ILE A 139 11.01 16.16 4.12
CA ILE A 139 11.73 15.03 3.51
C ILE A 139 11.70 15.17 1.98
N GLY A 140 10.54 15.47 1.38
CA GLY A 140 10.44 15.71 -0.05
C GLY A 140 11.31 16.88 -0.53
N LEU A 141 11.33 17.99 0.21
CA LEU A 141 12.17 19.15 -0.10
C LEU A 141 13.66 18.81 -0.03
N ILE A 142 14.08 18.04 0.98
CA ILE A 142 15.46 17.58 1.12
C ILE A 142 15.82 16.64 -0.03
N MET A 143 14.95 15.69 -0.38
CA MET A 143 15.17 14.77 -1.50
C MET A 143 15.32 15.51 -2.83
N ALA A 144 14.46 16.49 -3.12
CA ALA A 144 14.58 17.34 -4.30
C ALA A 144 15.86 18.17 -4.30
N TRP A 145 16.32 18.63 -3.14
CA TRP A 145 17.57 19.39 -3.02
C TRP A 145 18.80 18.51 -3.25
N VAL A 146 18.86 17.33 -2.63
CA VAL A 146 19.99 16.38 -2.76
C VAL A 146 20.15 15.88 -4.20
N PHE A 147 19.04 15.59 -4.89
CA PHE A 147 19.06 15.03 -6.24
C PHE A 147 18.79 16.06 -7.36
N ARG A 148 18.87 17.36 -7.05
CA ARG A 148 18.55 18.46 -7.98
C ARG A 148 19.28 18.36 -9.33
N LYS A 149 20.55 17.93 -9.34
CA LYS A 149 21.36 17.82 -10.56
C LYS A 149 20.83 16.76 -11.52
N GLU A 150 20.54 15.55 -11.03
CA GLU A 150 19.97 14.46 -11.83
C GLU A 150 18.58 14.84 -12.38
N GLU A 151 17.79 15.57 -11.58
CA GLU A 151 16.44 16.00 -11.97
C GLU A 151 16.48 17.09 -13.05
N GLN A 152 17.44 18.01 -12.98
CA GLN A 152 17.68 19.01 -14.02
C GLN A 152 18.12 18.38 -15.34
N GLU A 153 19.01 17.38 -15.31
CA GLU A 153 19.45 16.65 -16.51
C GLU A 153 18.27 15.93 -17.19
N THR A 154 17.47 15.20 -16.41
CA THR A 154 16.28 14.48 -16.90
C THR A 154 15.27 15.43 -17.54
N THR A 155 15.02 16.58 -16.91
CA THR A 155 14.07 17.58 -17.41
C THR A 155 14.57 18.26 -18.70
N THR A 156 15.90 18.48 -18.81
CA THR A 156 16.51 19.13 -19.98
C THR A 156 16.52 18.21 -21.20
N ILE A 157 16.71 16.91 -21.00
CA ILE A 157 16.62 15.89 -22.06
C ILE A 157 15.17 15.78 -22.56
N SER A 158 14.19 15.74 -21.66
CA SER A 158 12.77 15.69 -22.06
C SER A 158 12.31 16.94 -22.81
N SER A 159 12.80 18.14 -22.45
CA SER A 159 12.40 19.36 -23.18
C SER A 159 13.11 19.55 -24.52
N LYS A 160 14.29 18.95 -24.74
CA LYS A 160 14.95 18.95 -26.07
C LYS A 160 14.23 18.05 -27.09
N ASN A 161 13.60 16.98 -26.62
CA ASN A 161 12.91 16.02 -27.49
C ASN A 161 11.43 16.38 -27.77
N SER A 162 10.90 17.46 -27.19
CA SER A 162 9.53 17.92 -27.43
C SER A 162 9.48 19.46 -27.58
N PRO A 163 9.74 20.00 -28.79
CA PRO A 163 9.61 21.45 -29.05
C PRO A 163 8.16 21.96 -29.01
N PHE A 164 7.17 21.06 -28.94
CA PHE A 164 5.74 21.34 -28.94
C PHE A 164 5.08 20.68 -27.72
N GLU A 165 5.27 21.23 -26.52
CA GLU A 165 4.38 20.91 -25.38
C GLU A 165 3.04 21.62 -25.60
N GLN A 166 2.19 21.01 -26.42
CA GLN A 166 0.77 21.35 -26.47
C GLN A 166 0.16 20.97 -25.11
N LYS A 167 -0.50 21.92 -24.44
CA LYS A 167 -1.27 21.67 -23.20
C LYS A 167 -2.37 20.65 -23.47
N SER A 168 -2.03 19.36 -23.38
CA SER A 168 -2.99 18.27 -23.51
C SER A 168 -3.77 18.17 -22.20
N LYS A 169 -5.01 18.69 -22.22
CA LYS A 169 -5.96 18.43 -21.14
C LYS A 169 -6.35 16.95 -21.19
N MET A 170 -6.45 16.30 -20.03
CA MET A 170 -6.98 14.93 -19.96
C MET A 170 -8.32 14.83 -20.70
N LYS A 171 -8.46 13.81 -21.54
CA LYS A 171 -9.76 13.47 -22.16
C LYS A 171 -10.79 13.27 -21.04
N PRO A 172 -12.05 13.70 -21.19
CA PRO A 172 -13.08 13.51 -20.17
C PRO A 172 -13.31 12.01 -19.84
N ALA A 173 -13.12 11.13 -20.82
CA ALA A 173 -13.14 9.68 -20.61
C ALA A 173 -12.00 9.18 -19.71
N ALA A 174 -10.83 9.82 -19.75
CA ALA A 174 -9.70 9.49 -18.88
C ALA A 174 -9.93 9.95 -17.45
N THR A 175 -10.51 11.13 -17.25
CA THR A 175 -10.92 11.57 -15.91
C THR A 175 -12.04 10.69 -15.34
N ALA A 176 -13.03 10.32 -16.16
CA ALA A 176 -14.11 9.44 -15.72
C ALA A 176 -13.59 8.04 -15.34
N LEU A 177 -12.74 7.44 -16.17
CA LEU A 177 -12.15 6.13 -15.88
C LEU A 177 -11.23 6.18 -14.65
N PHE A 178 -10.44 7.23 -14.49
CA PHE A 178 -9.64 7.46 -13.29
C PHE A 178 -10.53 7.49 -12.05
N LEU A 179 -11.57 8.34 -12.03
CA LEU A 179 -12.50 8.45 -10.90
C LEU A 179 -13.20 7.13 -10.59
N LEU A 180 -13.57 6.34 -11.60
CA LEU A 180 -14.14 5.01 -11.40
C LEU A 180 -13.15 4.03 -10.77
N LEU A 181 -11.90 4.01 -11.23
CA LEU A 181 -10.86 3.17 -10.65
C LEU A 181 -10.56 3.57 -9.19
N PHE A 182 -10.56 4.87 -8.89
CA PHE A 182 -10.44 5.36 -7.52
C PHE A 182 -11.64 5.01 -6.65
N ALA A 183 -12.86 5.16 -7.18
CA ALA A 183 -14.07 4.77 -6.47
C ALA A 183 -14.07 3.26 -6.15
N MET A 184 -13.55 2.43 -7.05
CA MET A 184 -13.36 0.99 -6.83
C MET A 184 -12.36 0.72 -5.70
N LEU A 185 -11.18 1.36 -5.72
CA LEU A 185 -10.22 1.24 -4.61
C LEU A 185 -10.83 1.67 -3.26
N ILE A 186 -11.58 2.77 -3.23
CA ILE A 186 -12.24 3.29 -2.02
C ILE A 186 -13.35 2.33 -1.56
N ALA A 187 -14.24 1.88 -2.45
CA ALA A 187 -15.34 0.97 -2.09
C ALA A 187 -14.81 -0.35 -1.48
N GLY A 188 -13.75 -0.91 -2.05
CA GLY A 188 -13.10 -2.10 -1.52
C GLY A 188 -12.43 -1.90 -0.15
N THR A 189 -11.97 -0.69 0.16
CA THR A 189 -11.17 -0.38 1.37
C THR A 189 -11.97 0.24 2.52
N LEU A 190 -13.06 0.94 2.22
CA LEU A 190 -13.77 1.76 3.19
C LEU A 190 -14.54 0.91 4.21
N GLN A 191 -14.28 1.13 5.50
CA GLN A 191 -14.88 0.38 6.62
C GLN A 191 -16.13 1.06 7.20
N ILE A 192 -17.06 1.44 6.34
CA ILE A 192 -18.34 2.03 6.76
C ILE A 192 -19.43 0.97 6.73
N GLY A 193 -20.37 1.02 7.68
CA GLY A 193 -21.50 0.10 7.79
C GLY A 193 -22.25 -0.14 6.49
N LEU A 194 -22.45 0.90 5.66
CA LEU A 194 -23.06 0.77 4.32
C LEU A 194 -22.39 -0.30 3.44
N PHE A 195 -21.07 -0.42 3.55
CA PHE A 195 -20.25 -1.33 2.77
C PHE A 195 -20.03 -2.66 3.51
N THR A 196 -19.86 -2.64 4.83
CA THR A 196 -19.54 -3.84 5.62
C THR A 196 -20.75 -4.66 6.05
N ASN A 197 -21.94 -4.06 6.18
CA ASN A 197 -23.12 -4.76 6.66
C ASN A 197 -23.62 -5.81 5.66
N ASP A 198 -24.08 -6.92 6.20
CA ASP A 198 -24.63 -8.06 5.49
C ASP A 198 -25.98 -7.68 4.87
N LEU A 199 -26.10 -7.84 3.56
CA LEU A 199 -27.36 -7.69 2.84
C LEU A 199 -28.07 -9.03 2.72
N VAL A 200 -27.33 -10.07 2.30
CA VAL A 200 -27.86 -11.42 2.09
C VAL A 200 -26.80 -12.45 2.47
N THR A 201 -27.15 -13.39 3.34
CA THR A 201 -26.30 -14.52 3.73
C THR A 201 -26.73 -15.78 3.01
N PHE A 202 -25.81 -16.42 2.28
CA PHE A 202 -26.03 -17.69 1.61
C PHE A 202 -25.28 -18.80 2.33
N GLU A 203 -25.98 -19.88 2.69
CA GLU A 203 -25.34 -21.13 3.10
C GLU A 203 -25.02 -21.94 1.83
N LEU A 204 -23.75 -22.15 1.55
CA LEU A 204 -23.35 -22.98 0.42
C LEU A 204 -23.67 -24.45 0.75
N PRO A 205 -24.32 -25.21 -0.15
CA PRO A 205 -24.63 -26.63 0.04
C PRO A 205 -23.37 -27.50 -0.16
N ILE A 206 -22.24 -27.07 0.38
CA ILE A 206 -20.92 -27.70 0.21
C ILE A 206 -20.38 -28.00 1.62
N SER A 207 -20.30 -29.28 1.97
CA SER A 207 -19.56 -29.73 3.14
C SER A 207 -18.10 -29.93 2.76
N PHE A 208 -17.22 -29.10 3.32
CA PHE A 208 -15.79 -29.30 3.17
C PHE A 208 -15.36 -30.51 4.02
N ALA A 209 -14.48 -31.35 3.48
CA ALA A 209 -13.92 -32.47 4.23
C ALA A 209 -13.21 -31.95 5.50
N ALA A 210 -13.41 -32.62 6.64
CA ALA A 210 -12.85 -32.20 7.93
C ALA A 210 -11.31 -31.99 7.88
N ASN A 211 -10.61 -32.80 7.08
CA ASN A 211 -9.16 -32.69 6.88
C ASN A 211 -8.76 -31.37 6.19
N ILE A 212 -9.58 -30.85 5.28
CA ILE A 212 -9.34 -29.58 4.58
C ILE A 212 -9.58 -28.43 5.55
N LEU A 213 -10.67 -28.47 6.34
CA LEU A 213 -10.94 -27.45 7.36
C LEU A 213 -9.83 -27.42 8.42
N ALA A 214 -9.35 -28.58 8.87
CA ALA A 214 -8.26 -28.68 9.84
C ALA A 214 -6.93 -28.14 9.30
N PHE A 215 -6.61 -28.42 8.03
CA PHE A 215 -5.44 -27.85 7.36
C PHE A 215 -5.54 -26.32 7.28
N LEU A 216 -6.69 -25.80 6.86
CA LEU A 216 -6.96 -24.36 6.76
C LEU A 216 -6.86 -23.65 8.12
N ALA A 217 -7.43 -24.25 9.16
CA ALA A 217 -7.36 -23.74 10.52
C ALA A 217 -5.91 -23.67 11.04
N GLY A 218 -5.04 -24.59 10.63
CA GLY A 218 -3.62 -24.59 10.98
C GLY A 218 -2.83 -23.39 10.46
N TYR A 219 -3.33 -22.70 9.42
CA TYR A 219 -2.69 -21.52 8.81
C TYR A 219 -3.55 -20.25 8.92
N SER A 220 -4.48 -20.18 9.88
CA SER A 220 -5.42 -19.05 10.06
C SER A 220 -6.21 -18.68 8.78
N LEU A 221 -6.36 -19.63 7.85
CA LEU A 221 -6.87 -19.36 6.51
C LEU A 221 -8.36 -19.73 6.41
N SER A 222 -9.18 -18.85 5.84
CA SER A 222 -10.56 -19.21 5.47
C SER A 222 -10.60 -20.01 4.16
N TRP A 223 -11.69 -20.73 3.91
CA TRP A 223 -11.89 -21.41 2.63
C TRP A 223 -11.89 -20.40 1.46
N GLN A 224 -12.46 -19.20 1.70
CA GLN A 224 -12.42 -18.08 0.75
C GLN A 224 -10.98 -17.62 0.51
N GLY A 225 -10.18 -17.47 1.57
CA GLY A 225 -8.76 -17.11 1.48
C GLY A 225 -7.96 -18.09 0.63
N MET A 226 -8.16 -19.40 0.84
CA MET A 226 -7.53 -20.44 0.02
C MET A 226 -7.92 -20.31 -1.45
N LEU A 227 -9.20 -20.10 -1.72
CA LEU A 227 -9.69 -19.97 -3.08
C LEU A 227 -9.15 -18.70 -3.77
N LEU A 228 -9.03 -17.59 -3.04
CA LEU A 228 -8.39 -16.36 -3.52
C LEU A 228 -6.90 -16.57 -3.85
N ILE A 229 -6.16 -17.32 -3.02
CA ILE A 229 -4.76 -17.68 -3.29
C ILE A 229 -4.66 -18.52 -4.58
N ILE A 230 -5.54 -19.50 -4.76
CA ILE A 230 -5.60 -20.31 -5.99
C ILE A 230 -5.88 -19.41 -7.20
N MET A 231 -6.86 -18.52 -7.10
CA MET A 231 -7.16 -17.57 -8.17
C MET A 231 -5.98 -16.68 -8.49
N LEU A 232 -5.26 -16.17 -7.49
CA LEU A 232 -4.06 -15.35 -7.70
C LEU A 232 -2.97 -16.12 -8.43
N PHE A 233 -2.76 -17.39 -8.10
CA PHE A 233 -1.82 -18.25 -8.82
C PHE A 233 -2.24 -18.46 -10.29
N LEU A 234 -3.53 -18.70 -10.53
CA LEU A 234 -4.08 -18.81 -11.90
C LEU A 234 -3.97 -17.49 -12.67
N ILE A 235 -4.19 -16.35 -12.02
CA ILE A 235 -3.95 -15.01 -12.58
C ILE A 235 -2.48 -14.90 -12.97
N GLY A 236 -1.54 -15.28 -12.10
CA GLY A 236 -0.10 -15.24 -12.39
C GLY A 236 0.27 -16.01 -13.65
N ILE A 237 -0.22 -17.25 -13.79
CA ILE A 237 0.04 -18.09 -14.98
C ILE A 237 -0.59 -17.50 -16.24
N SER A 238 -1.87 -17.12 -16.16
CA SER A 238 -2.62 -16.60 -17.31
C SER A 238 -2.10 -15.23 -17.75
N ALA A 239 -1.78 -14.33 -16.81
CA ALA A 239 -1.16 -13.03 -17.07
C ALA A 239 0.24 -13.18 -17.67
N TRP A 240 1.05 -14.13 -17.20
CA TRP A 240 2.36 -14.38 -17.79
C TRP A 240 2.26 -14.84 -19.24
N LYS A 241 1.31 -15.72 -19.57
CA LYS A 241 1.08 -16.17 -20.96
C LYS A 241 0.41 -15.10 -21.83
N GLY A 242 -0.51 -14.32 -21.25
CA GLY A 242 -1.33 -13.32 -21.94
C GLY A 242 -0.65 -11.96 -22.02
N PHE A 243 -0.51 -11.28 -20.88
CA PHE A 243 -0.01 -9.90 -20.80
C PHE A 243 1.43 -9.75 -21.30
N ASN A 244 2.26 -10.79 -21.19
CA ASN A 244 3.64 -10.72 -21.69
C ASN A 244 3.73 -10.66 -23.23
N ARG A 245 2.65 -11.00 -23.93
CA ARG A 245 2.53 -10.97 -25.39
C ARG A 245 1.50 -9.92 -25.88
N ILE A 246 1.07 -9.01 -25.01
CA ILE A 246 -0.04 -8.08 -25.30
C ILE A 246 0.27 -7.13 -26.46
N GLN A 247 1.55 -6.86 -26.73
CA GLN A 247 1.99 -6.06 -27.89
C GLN A 247 1.65 -6.72 -29.24
N ASN A 248 1.49 -8.04 -29.28
CA ASN A 248 1.07 -8.77 -30.48
C ASN A 248 -0.47 -8.86 -30.62
N GLY A 249 -1.22 -8.22 -29.72
CA GLY A 249 -2.67 -8.26 -29.65
C GLY A 249 -3.21 -9.10 -28.49
N PHE A 250 -4.54 -9.11 -28.36
CA PHE A 250 -5.26 -9.77 -27.27
C PHE A 250 -5.39 -11.27 -27.55
N SER A 251 -4.73 -12.07 -26.73
CA SER A 251 -4.81 -13.54 -26.79
C SER A 251 -5.91 -14.09 -25.88
N PHE A 252 -6.29 -15.36 -26.07
CA PHE A 252 -7.19 -16.08 -25.15
C PHE A 252 -6.75 -15.95 -23.68
N TRP A 253 -5.46 -16.13 -23.39
CA TRP A 253 -4.91 -15.99 -22.04
C TRP A 253 -5.04 -14.59 -21.45
N THR A 254 -5.09 -13.56 -22.30
CA THR A 254 -5.33 -12.18 -21.87
C THR A 254 -6.74 -12.03 -21.31
N TYR A 255 -7.74 -12.55 -22.04
CA TYR A 255 -9.12 -12.53 -21.58
C TYR A 255 -9.32 -13.39 -20.33
N VAL A 256 -8.71 -14.58 -20.27
CA VAL A 256 -8.73 -15.42 -19.07
C VAL A 256 -8.18 -14.68 -17.86
N ALA A 257 -7.03 -14.00 -17.99
CA ALA A 257 -6.45 -13.24 -16.89
C ALA A 257 -7.35 -12.08 -16.44
N ILE A 258 -7.94 -11.33 -17.38
CA ILE A 258 -8.87 -10.23 -17.05
C ILE A 258 -10.12 -10.74 -16.33
N VAL A 259 -10.70 -11.85 -16.82
CA VAL A 259 -11.87 -12.48 -16.21
C VAL A 259 -11.54 -12.98 -14.80
N LEU A 260 -10.39 -13.63 -14.62
CA LEU A 260 -9.95 -14.07 -13.30
C LEU A 260 -9.76 -12.89 -12.35
N VAL A 261 -9.12 -11.79 -12.79
CA VAL A 261 -8.96 -10.57 -11.99
C VAL A 261 -10.32 -9.99 -11.58
N PHE A 262 -11.26 -9.88 -12.52
CA PHE A 262 -12.63 -9.41 -12.26
C PHE A 262 -13.31 -10.26 -11.17
N PHE A 263 -13.27 -11.58 -11.31
CA PHE A 263 -13.86 -12.49 -10.33
C PHE A 263 -13.12 -12.48 -8.99
N THR A 264 -11.80 -12.33 -8.97
CA THR A 264 -11.02 -12.23 -7.72
C THR A 264 -11.41 -10.99 -6.91
N ILE A 265 -11.59 -9.84 -7.55
CA ILE A 265 -12.04 -8.61 -6.85
C ILE A 265 -13.45 -8.83 -6.28
N LEU A 266 -14.38 -9.35 -7.09
CA LEU A 266 -15.74 -9.64 -6.62
C LEU A 266 -15.77 -10.63 -5.45
N LEU A 267 -14.96 -11.68 -5.54
CA LEU A 267 -14.96 -12.75 -4.57
C LEU A 267 -14.21 -12.40 -3.29
N ALA A 268 -13.30 -11.44 -3.33
CA ALA A 268 -12.64 -10.91 -2.15
C ALA A 268 -13.54 -9.94 -1.35
N SER A 269 -14.60 -9.41 -1.97
CA SER A 269 -15.52 -8.44 -1.37
C SER A 269 -16.45 -8.98 -0.27
N PRO A 270 -17.15 -10.12 -0.44
CA PRO A 270 -17.97 -10.70 0.63
C PRO A 270 -17.06 -11.19 1.76
N HIS A 271 -17.63 -11.38 2.94
CA HIS A 271 -16.89 -11.96 4.06
C HIS A 271 -17.51 -13.30 4.45
N THR A 272 -16.67 -14.21 4.92
CA THR A 272 -17.09 -15.51 5.45
C THR A 272 -16.91 -15.54 6.96
N ILE A 273 -17.84 -16.17 7.65
CA ILE A 273 -17.69 -16.47 9.08
C ILE A 273 -16.75 -17.68 9.23
N ALA A 274 -15.77 -17.58 10.12
CA ALA A 274 -14.83 -18.66 10.36
C ALA A 274 -15.57 -19.92 10.86
N GLY A 275 -15.38 -21.05 10.17
CA GLY A 275 -15.97 -22.33 10.55
C GLY A 275 -17.30 -22.69 9.89
N SER A 276 -17.88 -21.81 9.06
CA SER A 276 -19.11 -22.11 8.29
C SER A 276 -18.93 -21.87 6.78
N ALA A 277 -19.63 -22.66 5.97
CA ALA A 277 -19.71 -22.47 4.52
C ALA A 277 -20.72 -21.37 4.15
N THR A 278 -20.73 -20.27 4.91
CA THR A 278 -21.64 -19.15 4.70
C THR A 278 -20.93 -18.00 4.01
N LEU A 279 -21.51 -17.52 2.92
CA LEU A 279 -21.04 -16.37 2.16
C LEU A 279 -22.02 -15.21 2.40
N ALA A 280 -21.57 -14.17 3.11
CA ALA A 280 -22.37 -12.97 3.33
C ALA A 280 -22.06 -11.92 2.25
N LEU A 281 -23.03 -11.67 1.37
CA LEU A 281 -22.96 -10.56 0.43
C LEU A 281 -23.23 -9.26 1.18
N ASN A 282 -22.24 -8.38 1.16
CA ASN A 282 -22.28 -7.07 1.80
C ASN A 282 -22.45 -5.95 0.75
N GLY A 283 -22.61 -4.71 1.21
CA GLY A 283 -22.71 -3.54 0.32
C GLY A 283 -21.46 -3.36 -0.57
N ARG A 284 -20.27 -3.79 -0.11
CA ARG A 284 -19.05 -3.78 -0.94
C ARG A 284 -19.21 -4.60 -2.20
N PHE A 285 -19.80 -5.80 -2.12
CA PHE A 285 -19.92 -6.69 -3.27
C PHE A 285 -20.72 -6.03 -4.40
N LEU A 286 -21.85 -5.40 -4.04
CA LEU A 286 -22.69 -4.72 -5.01
C LEU A 286 -21.99 -3.48 -5.61
N ALA A 287 -21.30 -2.70 -4.78
CA ALA A 287 -20.55 -1.54 -5.23
C ALA A 287 -19.42 -1.93 -6.20
N GLU A 288 -18.62 -2.93 -5.84
CA GLU A 288 -17.55 -3.47 -6.69
C GLU A 288 -18.08 -4.00 -8.01
N LEU A 289 -19.19 -4.73 -8.00
CA LEU A 289 -19.84 -5.23 -9.22
C LEU A 289 -20.25 -4.09 -10.15
N LEU A 290 -20.94 -3.08 -9.62
CA LEU A 290 -21.38 -1.92 -10.39
C LEU A 290 -20.19 -1.12 -10.94
N LEU A 291 -19.15 -0.93 -10.13
CA LEU A 291 -17.95 -0.20 -10.52
C LEU A 291 -17.14 -0.95 -11.58
N LEU A 292 -16.93 -2.26 -11.43
CA LEU A 292 -16.22 -3.06 -12.42
C LEU A 292 -16.97 -3.09 -13.76
N VAL A 293 -18.30 -3.19 -13.74
CA VAL A 293 -19.12 -3.10 -14.96
C VAL A 293 -19.02 -1.70 -15.59
N ALA A 294 -19.09 -0.64 -14.79
CA ALA A 294 -18.93 0.73 -15.29
C ALA A 294 -17.54 0.97 -15.90
N ILE A 295 -16.48 0.50 -15.23
CA ILE A 295 -15.09 0.53 -15.72
C ILE A 295 -15.00 -0.20 -17.06
N TRP A 296 -15.55 -1.41 -17.16
CA TRP A 296 -15.56 -2.19 -18.38
C TRP A 296 -16.26 -1.45 -19.53
N ILE A 297 -17.44 -0.88 -19.28
CA ILE A 297 -18.21 -0.14 -20.29
C ILE A 297 -17.45 1.11 -20.75
N VAL A 298 -16.92 1.90 -19.82
CA VAL A 298 -16.18 3.14 -20.14
C VAL A 298 -14.90 2.79 -20.90
N ALA A 299 -14.16 1.78 -20.46
CA ALA A 299 -12.95 1.32 -21.13
C ALA A 299 -13.23 0.83 -22.56
N ALA A 300 -14.23 -0.03 -22.74
CA ALA A 300 -14.57 -0.62 -24.04
C ALA A 300 -15.14 0.39 -25.04
N ARG A 301 -15.82 1.45 -24.57
CA ARG A 301 -16.42 2.47 -25.46
C ARG A 301 -15.46 3.58 -25.87
N ASN A 302 -14.49 3.92 -25.03
CA ASN A 302 -13.69 5.15 -25.22
C ASN A 302 -12.23 4.91 -25.59
N TYR A 303 -11.74 3.67 -25.51
CA TYR A 303 -10.33 3.35 -25.75
C TYR A 303 -10.16 2.31 -26.86
N SER A 304 -9.11 2.46 -27.65
CA SER A 304 -8.74 1.46 -28.66
C SER A 304 -8.12 0.22 -28.02
N LYS A 305 -8.04 -0.89 -28.77
CA LYS A 305 -7.38 -2.10 -28.28
C LYS A 305 -5.91 -1.85 -28.00
N GLU A 306 -5.26 -1.02 -28.78
CA GLU A 306 -3.85 -0.65 -28.60
C GLU A 306 -3.65 0.12 -27.30
N GLU A 307 -4.48 1.15 -27.04
CA GLU A 307 -4.44 1.92 -25.79
C GLU A 307 -4.67 1.00 -24.57
N LEU A 308 -5.69 0.13 -24.62
CA LEU A 308 -5.97 -0.85 -23.57
C LEU A 308 -4.82 -1.85 -23.39
N GLY A 309 -4.18 -2.26 -24.47
CA GLY A 309 -3.01 -3.14 -24.45
C GLY A 309 -1.82 -2.50 -23.75
N GLU A 310 -1.57 -1.21 -23.98
CA GLU A 310 -0.53 -0.44 -23.29
C GLU A 310 -0.82 -0.32 -21.78
N TRP A 311 -2.08 -0.07 -21.42
CA TRP A 311 -2.49 -0.05 -20.01
C TRP A 311 -2.26 -1.39 -19.31
N ILE A 312 -2.67 -2.50 -19.94
CA ILE A 312 -2.44 -3.84 -19.41
C ILE A 312 -0.94 -4.13 -19.28
N TRP A 313 -0.14 -3.73 -20.28
CA TRP A 313 1.31 -3.91 -20.26
C TRP A 313 1.98 -3.17 -19.10
N GLU A 314 1.67 -1.89 -18.90
CA GLU A 314 2.24 -1.10 -17.81
C GLU A 314 1.79 -1.63 -16.45
N THR A 315 0.53 -2.07 -16.31
CA THR A 315 0.04 -2.79 -15.12
C THR A 315 0.88 -4.03 -14.85
N TRP A 316 1.06 -4.90 -15.85
CA TRP A 316 1.84 -6.13 -15.72
C TRP A 316 3.32 -5.89 -15.41
N LYS A 317 3.89 -4.82 -15.96
CA LYS A 317 5.26 -4.38 -15.67
C LYS A 317 5.43 -4.00 -14.20
N PHE A 318 4.48 -3.26 -13.61
CA PHE A 318 4.52 -2.97 -12.17
C PHE A 318 4.34 -4.23 -11.33
N VAL A 319 3.45 -5.15 -11.72
CA VAL A 319 3.29 -6.43 -11.03
C VAL A 319 4.60 -7.21 -11.03
N LYS A 320 5.25 -7.40 -12.19
CA LYS A 320 6.55 -8.09 -12.28
C LYS A 320 7.66 -7.42 -11.47
N GLN A 321 7.62 -6.09 -11.35
CA GLN A 321 8.63 -5.31 -10.65
C GLN A 321 8.43 -5.33 -9.13
N ILE A 322 7.19 -5.17 -8.66
CA ILE A 322 6.87 -4.88 -7.26
C ILE A 322 6.42 -6.15 -6.53
N PHE A 323 5.59 -6.99 -7.14
CA PHE A 323 4.96 -8.13 -6.45
C PHE A 323 5.96 -9.17 -5.90
N PRO A 324 7.00 -9.60 -6.64
CA PRO A 324 7.98 -10.54 -6.08
C PRO A 324 8.75 -9.95 -4.88
N LEU A 325 9.09 -8.66 -4.93
CA LEU A 325 9.77 -7.97 -3.84
C LEU A 325 8.86 -7.85 -2.61
N LEU A 326 7.56 -7.60 -2.81
CA LEU A 326 6.57 -7.61 -1.73
C LEU A 326 6.49 -8.99 -1.05
N LEU A 327 6.43 -10.09 -1.81
CA LEU A 327 6.39 -11.44 -1.22
C LEU A 327 7.62 -11.74 -0.38
N VAL A 328 8.82 -11.44 -0.90
CA VAL A 328 10.07 -11.64 -0.14
C VAL A 328 10.09 -10.80 1.13
N GLY A 329 9.66 -9.53 1.03
CA GLY A 329 9.60 -8.63 2.18
C GLY A 329 8.62 -9.10 3.26
N VAL A 330 7.40 -9.51 2.88
CA VAL A 330 6.39 -9.99 3.83
C VAL A 330 6.80 -11.30 4.49
N PHE A 331 7.38 -12.24 3.73
CA PHE A 331 7.94 -13.46 4.30
C PHE A 331 9.02 -13.16 5.34
N ALA A 332 9.98 -12.30 4.99
CA ALA A 332 11.07 -11.93 5.88
C ALA A 332 10.57 -11.20 7.14
N ALA A 333 9.59 -10.30 6.99
CA ALA A 333 8.95 -9.63 8.13
C ALA A 333 8.27 -10.64 9.07
N GLY A 334 7.54 -11.63 8.52
CA GLY A 334 6.91 -12.71 9.30
C GLY A 334 7.91 -13.54 10.10
N VAL A 335 9.05 -13.90 9.49
CA VAL A 335 10.16 -14.60 10.18
C VAL A 335 10.72 -13.75 11.32
N ILE A 336 11.00 -12.46 11.06
CA ILE A 336 11.63 -11.56 12.04
C ILE A 336 10.69 -11.29 13.21
N ARG A 337 9.38 -11.18 12.96
CA ARG A 337 8.37 -10.94 14.00
C ARG A 337 8.38 -12.01 15.09
N GLU A 338 8.61 -13.27 14.76
CA GLU A 338 8.68 -14.37 15.72
C GLU A 338 9.95 -14.31 16.60
N VAL A 339 10.99 -13.61 16.13
CA VAL A 339 12.27 -13.46 16.84
C VAL A 339 12.22 -12.33 17.88
N ILE A 340 11.35 -11.33 17.72
CA ILE A 340 11.34 -10.11 18.54
C ILE A 340 10.32 -10.23 19.70
N PRO A 341 10.75 -10.39 20.97
CA PRO A 341 9.83 -10.54 22.09
C PRO A 341 9.14 -9.21 22.44
N PRO A 342 7.84 -9.20 22.75
CA PRO A 342 7.13 -7.99 23.21
C PRO A 342 7.78 -7.36 24.46
N ASN A 343 8.41 -8.18 25.30
CA ASN A 343 9.03 -7.80 26.57
C ASN A 343 10.19 -6.80 26.38
N TRP A 344 10.87 -6.83 25.22
CA TRP A 344 11.98 -5.92 24.92
C TRP A 344 11.50 -4.47 24.76
N VAL A 345 10.25 -4.29 24.37
CA VAL A 345 9.64 -2.97 24.18
C VAL A 345 9.58 -2.19 25.50
N GLN A 346 9.32 -2.87 26.63
CA GLN A 346 9.25 -2.23 27.94
C GLN A 346 10.62 -1.71 28.40
N THR A 347 11.66 -2.54 28.31
CA THR A 347 12.98 -2.24 28.87
C THR A 347 13.71 -1.16 28.07
N ILE A 348 13.45 -1.07 26.76
CA ILE A 348 14.19 -0.18 25.86
C ILE A 348 13.39 1.08 25.49
N ALA A 349 12.06 0.98 25.40
CA ALA A 349 11.20 2.09 24.97
C ALA A 349 10.30 2.67 26.09
N GLY A 350 10.53 2.30 27.36
CA GLY A 350 9.75 2.79 28.50
C GLY A 350 10.00 4.26 28.90
N GLN A 351 11.00 4.93 28.33
CA GLN A 351 11.31 6.34 28.58
C GLN A 351 11.38 7.15 27.28
N ASN A 352 11.14 8.46 27.37
CA ASN A 352 11.28 9.35 26.22
C ASN A 352 12.73 9.85 26.03
N THR A 353 13.58 9.00 25.45
CA THR A 353 14.95 9.38 25.03
C THR A 353 15.09 9.30 23.51
N ILE A 354 16.07 9.99 22.94
CA ILE A 354 16.35 9.89 21.49
C ILE A 354 16.59 8.43 21.09
N PHE A 355 17.33 7.68 21.92
CA PHE A 355 17.59 6.26 21.69
C PHE A 355 16.32 5.41 21.72
N ALA A 356 15.45 5.61 22.70
CA ALA A 356 14.16 4.91 22.78
C ALA A 356 13.27 5.18 21.56
N ASN A 357 13.25 6.42 21.08
CA ASN A 357 12.53 6.79 19.86
C ASN A 357 13.13 6.12 18.61
N LEU A 358 14.46 6.08 18.49
CA LEU A 358 15.15 5.37 17.41
C LEU A 358 14.84 3.87 17.44
N VAL A 359 14.76 3.27 18.63
CA VAL A 359 14.35 1.87 18.79
C VAL A 359 12.91 1.67 18.35
N GLY A 360 12.00 2.60 18.64
CA GLY A 360 10.63 2.59 18.11
C GLY A 360 10.59 2.60 16.58
N VAL A 361 11.45 3.40 15.94
CA VAL A 361 11.60 3.41 14.47
C VAL A 361 12.12 2.07 13.95
N ILE A 362 13.18 1.53 14.55
CA ILE A 362 13.77 0.23 14.16
C ILE A 362 12.73 -0.87 14.32
N PHE A 363 11.92 -0.82 15.37
CA PHE A 363 10.83 -1.76 15.58
C PHE A 363 9.82 -1.69 14.42
N GLY A 364 9.38 -0.49 14.01
CA GLY A 364 8.47 -0.32 12.87
C GLY A 364 9.05 -0.83 11.54
N VAL A 365 10.36 -0.72 11.31
CA VAL A 365 11.01 -1.26 10.10
C VAL A 365 10.79 -2.77 9.96
N PHE A 366 10.83 -3.50 11.06
CA PHE A 366 10.82 -4.97 11.07
C PHE A 366 9.48 -5.59 11.44
N MET A 367 8.67 -4.87 12.23
CA MET A 367 7.44 -5.40 12.81
C MET A 367 6.19 -5.08 12.01
N TYR A 368 6.34 -4.54 10.79
CA TYR A 368 5.27 -4.12 9.88
C TYR A 368 3.89 -4.71 10.20
N PHE A 369 2.97 -3.84 10.61
CA PHE A 369 1.58 -4.21 10.78
C PHE A 369 0.71 -3.56 9.70
N PRO A 370 -0.33 -4.26 9.20
CA PRO A 370 -1.37 -3.61 8.44
C PRO A 370 -1.97 -2.47 9.27
N THR A 371 -2.29 -1.33 8.63
CA THR A 371 -2.77 -0.11 9.28
C THR A 371 -3.93 -0.32 10.28
N LEU A 372 -4.78 -1.32 10.03
CA LEU A 372 -5.92 -1.67 10.89
C LEU A 372 -5.51 -2.37 12.20
N VAL A 373 -4.36 -3.03 12.19
CA VAL A 373 -3.80 -3.81 13.32
C VAL A 373 -2.67 -3.05 14.01
N GLU A 374 -2.06 -2.07 13.32
CA GLU A 374 -1.00 -1.19 13.86
C GLU A 374 -1.43 -0.51 15.17
N VAL A 375 -2.62 0.09 15.20
CA VAL A 375 -3.07 0.88 16.35
C VAL A 375 -3.50 0.03 17.56
N PRO A 376 -4.24 -1.10 17.43
CA PRO A 376 -4.46 -2.00 18.56
C PRO A 376 -3.15 -2.50 19.19
N ILE A 377 -2.16 -2.81 18.35
CA ILE A 377 -0.84 -3.25 18.81
C ILE A 377 -0.06 -2.11 19.47
N ALA A 378 -0.12 -0.90 18.90
CA ALA A 378 0.43 0.30 19.53
C ALA A 378 -0.19 0.56 20.91
N LYS A 379 -1.51 0.40 21.04
CA LYS A 379 -2.19 0.48 22.34
C LYS A 379 -1.69 -0.59 23.31
N MET A 380 -1.54 -1.84 22.85
CA MET A 380 -0.97 -2.91 23.67
C MET A 380 0.44 -2.56 24.18
N PHE A 381 1.31 -1.99 23.35
CA PHE A 381 2.64 -1.56 23.81
C PHE A 381 2.58 -0.43 24.83
N LEU A 382 1.66 0.51 24.64
CA LEU A 382 1.42 1.58 25.60
C LEU A 382 0.94 1.03 26.95
N ASP A 383 0.00 0.07 26.93
CA ASP A 383 -0.51 -0.61 28.12
C ASP A 383 0.57 -1.46 28.82
N LEU A 384 1.52 -1.98 28.05
CA LEU A 384 2.73 -2.65 28.55
C LEU A 384 3.79 -1.66 29.08
N GLY A 385 3.61 -0.34 28.97
CA GLY A 385 4.51 0.66 29.54
C GLY A 385 5.49 1.31 28.56
N MET A 386 5.29 1.17 27.25
CA MET A 386 6.04 1.94 26.25
C MET A 386 5.72 3.44 26.39
N ALA A 387 6.74 4.30 26.33
CA ALA A 387 6.54 5.74 26.39
C ALA A 387 5.83 6.27 25.13
N ARG A 388 4.99 7.31 25.30
CA ARG A 388 4.19 7.92 24.23
C ARG A 388 5.03 8.48 23.07
N GLY A 389 6.24 8.98 23.35
CA GLY A 389 7.18 9.47 22.34
C GLY A 389 7.63 8.36 21.39
N PRO A 390 8.33 7.32 21.89
CA PRO A 390 8.71 6.15 21.09
C PRO A 390 7.53 5.50 20.35
N LEU A 391 6.34 5.51 20.95
CA LEU A 391 5.12 5.01 20.32
C LEU A 391 4.76 5.82 19.06
N LEU A 392 4.82 7.15 19.12
CA LEU A 392 4.58 8.01 17.96
C LEU A 392 5.68 7.83 16.90
N ALA A 393 6.94 7.69 17.29
CA ALA A 393 8.04 7.41 16.37
C ALA A 393 7.81 6.10 15.60
N TYR A 394 7.34 5.06 16.30
CA TYR A 394 6.92 3.79 15.70
C TYR A 394 5.75 3.98 14.72
N LEU A 395 4.67 4.66 15.12
CA LEU A 395 3.47 4.89 14.29
C LEU A 395 3.73 5.70 13.00
N LEU A 396 4.81 6.47 12.97
CA LEU A 396 5.25 7.22 11.80
C LEU A 396 6.21 6.41 10.92
N ALA A 397 6.99 5.51 11.51
CA ALA A 397 7.98 4.70 10.81
C ALA A 397 7.39 3.43 10.20
N ASP A 398 6.48 2.74 10.89
CA ASP A 398 5.93 1.43 10.52
C ASP A 398 5.39 1.36 9.07
N PRO A 399 4.49 2.25 8.63
CA PRO A 399 3.99 2.20 7.25
C PRO A 399 5.04 2.57 6.19
N GLU A 400 6.10 3.28 6.56
CA GLU A 400 7.04 3.94 5.64
C GLU A 400 8.36 3.21 5.44
N LEU A 401 8.87 2.64 6.52
CA LEU A 401 10.20 2.04 6.60
C LEU A 401 10.17 0.52 6.66
N SER A 402 9.02 -0.09 6.44
CA SER A 402 8.92 -1.54 6.41
C SER A 402 9.90 -2.16 5.42
N LEU A 403 10.43 -3.33 5.76
CA LEU A 403 11.39 -4.05 4.92
C LEU A 403 10.89 -4.23 3.48
N GLN A 404 9.61 -4.55 3.30
CA GLN A 404 9.01 -4.66 1.97
C GLN A 404 8.99 -3.32 1.21
N SER A 405 8.67 -2.19 1.87
CA SER A 405 8.70 -0.87 1.25
C SER A 405 10.12 -0.52 0.78
N ILE A 406 11.13 -0.77 1.62
CA ILE A 406 12.54 -0.53 1.29
C ILE A 406 12.97 -1.34 0.06
N LEU A 407 12.62 -2.62 0.00
CA LEU A 407 12.96 -3.51 -1.13
C LEU A 407 12.30 -3.04 -2.43
N VAL A 408 11.01 -2.69 -2.38
CA VAL A 408 10.26 -2.19 -3.54
C VAL A 408 10.81 -0.84 -4.02
N LEU A 409 11.10 0.08 -3.10
CA LEU A 409 11.66 1.40 -3.44
C LEU A 409 13.05 1.29 -4.07
N ASN A 410 13.89 0.35 -3.62
CA ASN A 410 15.15 0.03 -4.29
C ASN A 410 14.94 -0.37 -5.75
N GLY A 411 13.88 -1.16 -6.03
CA GLY A 411 13.51 -1.54 -7.39
C GLY A 411 12.94 -0.39 -8.23
N ILE A 412 12.34 0.63 -7.60
CA ILE A 412 11.72 1.78 -8.29
C ILE A 412 12.74 2.91 -8.49
N MET A 413 13.25 3.51 -7.41
CA MET A 413 14.08 4.71 -7.43
C MET A 413 15.60 4.47 -7.29
N GLY A 414 16.00 3.22 -7.07
CA GLY A 414 17.39 2.81 -6.96
C GLY A 414 17.98 3.03 -5.56
N LYS A 415 19.00 2.23 -5.24
CA LYS A 415 19.60 2.13 -3.90
C LYS A 415 20.01 3.48 -3.28
N LYS A 416 20.60 4.39 -4.06
CA LYS A 416 21.07 5.69 -3.54
C LYS A 416 19.91 6.55 -3.01
N LYS A 417 18.83 6.68 -3.78
CA LYS A 417 17.64 7.46 -3.40
C LYS A 417 16.92 6.82 -2.22
N THR A 418 16.78 5.48 -2.24
CA THR A 418 16.14 4.74 -1.15
C THR A 418 16.89 4.87 0.16
N VAL A 419 18.22 4.73 0.20
CA VAL A 419 18.99 4.84 1.46
C VAL A 419 18.84 6.23 2.07
N ILE A 420 18.88 7.28 1.26
CA ILE A 420 18.67 8.66 1.75
C ILE A 420 17.24 8.85 2.24
N TYR A 421 16.23 8.38 1.49
CA TYR A 421 14.84 8.41 1.93
C TYR A 421 14.65 7.72 3.28
N VAL A 422 15.12 6.48 3.41
CA VAL A 422 15.01 5.69 4.64
C VAL A 422 15.69 6.37 5.81
N SER A 423 16.88 6.92 5.59
CA SER A 423 17.62 7.64 6.63
C SER A 423 16.88 8.89 7.09
N LEU A 424 16.32 9.66 6.15
CA LEU A 424 15.54 10.85 6.46
C LEU A 424 14.29 10.50 7.25
N VAL A 425 13.50 9.53 6.79
CA VAL A 425 12.31 9.10 7.52
C VAL A 425 12.68 8.60 8.92
N ALA A 426 13.74 7.82 9.07
CA ALA A 426 14.16 7.32 10.38
C ALA A 426 14.53 8.46 11.34
N VAL A 427 15.28 9.46 10.85
CA VAL A 427 15.65 10.65 11.63
C VAL A 427 14.40 11.48 11.99
N PHE A 428 13.55 11.78 11.02
CA PHE A 428 12.37 12.62 11.25
C PHE A 428 11.33 11.93 12.14
N SER A 429 11.10 10.62 12.01
CA SER A 429 10.22 9.87 12.91
C SER A 429 10.80 9.79 14.33
N THR A 430 12.12 9.63 14.48
CA THR A 430 12.79 9.68 15.79
C THR A 430 12.62 11.06 16.45
N LEU A 431 12.84 12.13 15.67
CA LEU A 431 12.66 13.51 16.13
C LEU A 431 11.20 13.79 16.48
N ALA A 432 10.25 13.30 15.67
CA ALA A 432 8.82 13.43 15.89
C ALA A 432 8.41 12.92 17.26
N GLY A 433 8.77 11.66 17.55
CA GLY A 433 8.44 11.03 18.82
C GLY A 433 9.15 11.69 19.99
N TYR A 434 10.43 12.07 19.83
CA TYR A 434 11.18 12.74 20.89
C TYR A 434 10.59 14.10 21.26
N LEU A 435 10.30 14.95 20.26
CA LEU A 435 9.69 16.27 20.45
C LEU A 435 8.30 16.17 21.05
N PHE A 436 7.48 15.24 20.55
CA PHE A 436 6.15 14.97 21.11
C PHE A 436 6.23 14.51 22.57
N GLY A 437 7.14 13.58 22.87
CA GLY A 437 7.33 13.09 24.22
C GLY A 437 7.76 14.20 25.20
N ILE A 438 8.65 15.11 24.79
CA ILE A 438 9.02 16.30 25.59
C ILE A 438 7.78 17.15 25.84
N PHE A 439 7.04 17.47 24.78
CA PHE A 439 5.83 18.30 24.88
C PHE A 439 4.81 17.70 25.86
N THR A 440 4.55 16.40 25.77
CA THR A 440 3.63 15.73 26.70
C THR A 440 4.13 15.71 28.14
N SER A 441 5.44 15.55 28.38
CA SER A 441 6.02 15.58 29.72
C SER A 441 6.05 16.97 30.37
N LEU A 442 5.77 18.03 29.61
CA LEU A 442 5.67 19.40 30.11
C LEU A 442 4.24 19.81 30.47
N ILE A 443 3.23 19.07 29.98
CA ILE A 443 1.80 19.38 30.11
C ILE A 443 1.11 18.51 31.17
N VAL A 444 1.68 17.33 31.44
CA VAL A 444 1.29 16.41 32.52
C VAL A 444 2.30 16.57 33.66
#